data_AF-A0A958AQ68-F1
#
_entry.id   AF-A0A958AQ68-F1
#
_cell.length_a   1.000
_cell.length_b   1.000
_cell.length_c   1.000
_cell.angle_alpha   90.00
_cell.angle_beta   90.00
_cell.angle_gamma   90.00
#
_symmetry.space_group_name_H-M   'P 1'
#
loop_
_entity.id
_entity.type
_entity.pdbx_description
1 polymer ?
#
loop_
_entity_poly.entity_id
_entity_poly.type
_entity_poly.pdbx_seq_one_letter_code
_entity_poly.pdbx_strand_id
1 'polypeptide(L)'
;YLPFLDCIYRGEPEADVWYYTSNEELFGELHPDDLPLSEAVAGAVIKLNPDPVATVIYAPLAIGHHVDHQLVHQAARRLHAEGYHVVFYEDYPYADPAYPYSSHSAENAYPLEAALADSADLQLAPRLQALTEADLQAKVASIRAYSSQIAMLFENETLVEKAVRGYTLRVGQGKPAERVWMIGG
;
A
#
# COMPACT_ATOMS: atom_id res chain seq x y z
N TYR A 1 -10.85 4.41 15.47
CA TYR A 1 -9.51 4.76 14.96
C TYR A 1 -8.50 3.81 15.60
N LEU A 2 -7.42 3.47 14.92
CA LEU A 2 -6.32 2.67 15.49
C LEU A 2 -5.20 3.61 15.96
N PRO A 3 -4.55 3.37 17.11
CA PRO A 3 -3.62 4.32 17.72
C PRO A 3 -2.16 4.09 17.29
N PHE A 4 -1.91 3.82 16.00
CA PHE A 4 -0.55 3.64 15.47
C PHE A 4 -0.07 4.94 14.83
N LEU A 5 1.19 5.32 15.10
CA LEU A 5 1.81 6.52 14.53
C LEU A 5 2.32 6.24 13.11
N ASP A 6 2.14 7.22 12.22
CA ASP A 6 2.84 7.28 10.93
C ASP A 6 4.37 7.27 11.17
N CYS A 7 5.11 6.63 10.26
CA CYS A 7 6.56 6.43 10.35
C CYS A 7 7.36 7.70 10.65
N ILE A 8 6.96 8.86 10.14
CA ILE A 8 7.68 10.12 10.38
C ILE A 8 7.64 10.59 11.84
N TYR A 9 6.79 9.97 12.67
CA TYR A 9 6.66 10.26 14.11
C TYR A 9 7.16 9.12 15.00
N ARG A 10 7.83 8.11 14.44
CA ARG A 10 8.39 6.99 15.22
C ARG A 10 9.85 7.23 15.56
N GLY A 11 10.21 6.90 16.80
CA GLY A 11 11.50 7.23 17.37
C GLY A 11 11.46 7.31 18.89
N GLU A 12 12.43 8.04 19.44
CA GLU A 12 12.48 8.49 20.82
C GLU A 12 12.31 10.02 20.85
N PRO A 13 11.06 10.55 20.85
CA PRO A 13 10.82 11.99 20.75
C PRO A 13 11.47 12.79 21.89
N GLU A 14 11.53 12.22 23.09
CA GLU A 14 12.16 12.86 24.26
C GLU A 14 13.68 13.00 24.14
N ALA A 15 14.29 12.21 23.24
CA ALA A 15 15.72 12.25 22.93
C ALA A 15 16.01 12.92 21.57
N ASP A 16 14.99 13.41 20.85
CA ASP A 16 15.06 13.92 19.48
C ASP A 16 15.71 12.94 18.49
N VAL A 17 15.42 11.65 18.66
CA VAL A 17 15.86 10.58 17.76
C VAL A 17 14.66 10.06 16.99
N TRP A 18 14.75 10.04 15.67
CA TRP A 18 13.68 9.59 14.77
C TRP A 18 14.19 8.45 13.89
N TYR A 19 13.36 7.43 13.67
CA TYR A 19 13.80 6.24 12.92
C TYR A 19 13.91 6.48 11.42
N TYR A 20 13.06 7.35 10.87
CA TYR A 20 13.02 7.65 9.43
C TYR A 20 12.99 9.17 9.23
N THR A 21 14.10 9.73 8.77
CA THR A 21 14.32 11.17 8.63
C THR A 21 14.48 11.61 7.17
N SER A 22 14.53 10.66 6.26
CA SER A 22 14.73 10.88 4.83
C SER A 22 13.82 9.98 3.99
N ASN A 23 13.60 10.34 2.72
CA ASN A 23 12.89 9.45 1.80
C ASN A 23 13.60 8.11 1.62
N GLU A 24 14.93 8.09 1.62
CA GLU A 24 15.68 6.82 1.50
C GLU A 24 15.35 5.87 2.65
N GLU A 25 15.21 6.39 3.87
CA GLU A 25 14.81 5.59 5.04
C GLU A 25 13.32 5.23 5.01
N LEU A 26 12.43 6.14 4.58
CA LEU A 26 10.98 5.88 4.49
C LEU A 26 10.63 4.76 3.52
N PHE A 27 11.46 4.57 2.50
CA PHE A 27 11.29 3.53 1.49
C PHE A 27 12.42 2.47 1.52
N GLY A 28 13.12 2.41 2.64
CA GLY A 28 14.24 1.50 2.88
C GLY A 28 13.85 0.34 3.78
N GLU A 29 14.81 -0.08 4.59
CA GLU A 29 14.63 -1.18 5.55
C GLU A 29 13.87 -0.73 6.80
N LEU A 30 13.14 -1.66 7.41
CA LEU A 30 12.47 -1.43 8.69
C LEU A 30 13.48 -1.22 9.81
N HIS A 31 13.24 -0.20 10.64
CA HIS A 31 13.94 -0.07 11.91
C HIS A 31 13.60 -1.26 12.82
N PRO A 32 14.57 -1.88 13.53
CA PRO A 32 14.30 -3.06 14.36
C PRO A 32 13.18 -2.90 15.40
N ASP A 33 13.05 -1.70 15.97
CA ASP A 33 12.02 -1.41 16.96
C ASP A 33 10.60 -1.28 16.38
N ASP A 34 10.48 -1.16 15.06
CA ASP A 34 9.18 -1.21 14.38
C ASP A 34 8.69 -2.64 14.11
N LEU A 35 9.58 -3.64 14.13
CA LEU A 35 9.23 -5.03 13.78
C LEU A 35 8.03 -5.57 14.57
N PRO A 36 7.87 -5.31 15.88
CA PRO A 36 6.69 -5.76 16.63
C PRO A 36 5.36 -5.09 16.22
N LEU A 37 5.38 -3.98 15.46
CA LEU A 37 4.17 -3.25 15.09
C LEU A 37 3.27 -4.05 14.16
N SER A 38 3.81 -4.91 13.29
CA SER A 38 3.00 -5.74 12.40
C SER A 38 2.07 -6.68 13.19
N GLU A 39 2.57 -7.31 14.24
CA GLU A 39 1.77 -8.12 15.17
C GLU A 39 0.75 -7.28 15.94
N ALA A 40 1.14 -6.07 16.38
CA ALA A 40 0.23 -5.17 17.08
C ALA A 40 -0.93 -4.71 16.19
N VAL A 41 -0.66 -4.40 14.92
CA VAL A 41 -1.66 -4.02 13.91
C VAL A 41 -2.60 -5.19 13.64
N ALA A 42 -2.07 -6.40 13.39
CA ALA A 42 -2.88 -7.59 13.18
C ALA A 42 -3.80 -7.85 14.39
N GLY A 43 -3.25 -7.80 15.61
CA GLY A 43 -4.02 -7.96 16.85
C GLY A 43 -5.11 -6.90 17.02
N ALA A 44 -4.87 -5.66 16.59
CA ALA A 44 -5.88 -4.60 16.62
C ALA A 44 -7.02 -4.84 15.62
N VAL A 45 -6.70 -5.33 14.42
CA VAL A 45 -7.71 -5.71 13.40
C VAL A 45 -8.57 -6.88 13.90
N ILE A 46 -7.96 -7.91 14.49
CA ILE A 46 -8.68 -9.05 15.08
C ILE A 46 -9.66 -8.60 16.16
N LYS A 47 -9.23 -7.69 17.04
CA LYS A 47 -10.10 -7.10 18.08
C LYS A 47 -11.26 -6.31 17.50
N LEU A 48 -11.04 -5.61 16.38
CA LEU A 48 -12.07 -4.80 15.73
C LEU A 48 -13.11 -5.67 15.04
N ASN A 49 -12.68 -6.77 14.40
CA ASN A 49 -13.57 -7.68 13.69
C ASN A 49 -13.08 -9.13 13.82
N PRO A 50 -13.57 -9.88 14.83
CA PRO A 50 -13.05 -11.20 15.19
C PRO A 50 -13.60 -12.35 14.34
N ASP A 51 -14.39 -12.09 13.29
CA ASP A 51 -14.92 -13.12 12.40
C ASP A 51 -14.05 -13.26 11.14
N PRO A 52 -13.07 -14.17 11.11
CA PRO A 52 -12.15 -14.32 9.98
C PRO A 52 -12.83 -14.82 8.70
N VAL A 53 -13.89 -15.63 8.83
CA VAL A 53 -14.54 -16.28 7.68
C VAL A 53 -15.49 -15.30 6.97
N ALA A 54 -16.17 -14.44 7.73
CA ALA A 54 -17.08 -13.44 7.17
C ALA A 54 -16.36 -12.17 6.68
N THR A 55 -15.03 -12.09 6.82
CA THR A 55 -14.27 -10.86 6.61
C THR A 55 -13.22 -11.02 5.52
N VAL A 56 -13.23 -10.08 4.56
CA VAL A 56 -12.15 -9.93 3.58
C VAL A 56 -11.31 -8.70 3.94
N ILE A 57 -10.02 -8.90 4.12
CA ILE A 57 -9.04 -7.85 4.38
C ILE A 57 -8.38 -7.46 3.05
N TYR A 58 -8.48 -6.19 2.69
CA TYR A 58 -7.70 -5.60 1.60
C TYR A 58 -6.48 -4.89 2.19
N ALA A 59 -5.29 -5.25 1.74
CA ALA A 59 -4.01 -4.77 2.28
C ALA A 59 -3.04 -4.39 1.15
N PRO A 60 -2.02 -3.55 1.41
CA PRO A 60 -0.98 -3.24 0.44
C PRO A 60 -0.14 -4.47 0.08
N LEU A 61 0.24 -4.59 -1.20
CA LEU A 61 1.29 -5.52 -1.61
C LEU A 61 2.70 -5.03 -1.23
N ALA A 62 2.79 -3.78 -0.75
CA ALA A 62 4.03 -3.08 -0.37
C ALA A 62 4.95 -2.76 -1.57
N ILE A 63 4.35 -2.52 -2.74
CA ILE A 63 5.07 -1.96 -3.89
C ILE A 63 5.58 -0.56 -3.52
N GLY A 64 6.81 -0.27 -3.91
CA GLY A 64 7.54 0.94 -3.53
C GLY A 64 8.26 0.88 -2.19
N HIS A 65 8.09 -0.18 -1.41
CA HIS A 65 8.90 -0.45 -0.22
C HIS A 65 8.76 0.58 0.92
N HIS A 66 7.63 1.30 1.00
CA HIS A 66 7.39 2.20 2.14
C HIS A 66 7.28 1.41 3.45
N VAL A 67 7.99 1.83 4.50
CA VAL A 67 8.10 1.09 5.77
C VAL A 67 6.74 0.79 6.42
N ASP A 68 5.78 1.71 6.36
CA ASP A 68 4.42 1.45 6.86
C ASP A 68 3.67 0.41 6.03
N HIS A 69 3.86 0.41 4.71
CA HIS A 69 3.21 -0.55 3.84
C HIS A 69 3.83 -1.94 4.03
N GLN A 70 5.15 -2.03 4.27
CA GLN A 70 5.81 -3.28 4.65
C GLN A 70 5.22 -3.86 5.95
N LEU A 71 5.08 -3.05 7.00
CA LEU A 71 4.50 -3.49 8.28
C LEU A 71 3.04 -3.93 8.15
N VAL A 72 2.23 -3.19 7.38
CA VAL A 72 0.82 -3.56 7.14
C VAL A 72 0.73 -4.82 6.27
N HIS A 73 1.62 -5.00 5.29
CA HIS A 73 1.70 -6.22 4.51
C HIS A 73 2.02 -7.43 5.40
N GLN A 74 3.00 -7.31 6.30
CA GLN A 74 3.32 -8.36 7.28
C GLN A 74 2.13 -8.64 8.22
N ALA A 75 1.45 -7.60 8.70
CA ALA A 75 0.23 -7.76 9.50
C ALA A 75 -0.87 -8.51 8.74
N ALA A 76 -1.03 -8.24 7.45
CA ALA A 76 -1.98 -8.93 6.59
C ALA A 76 -1.61 -10.41 6.38
N ARG A 77 -0.31 -10.75 6.22
CA ARG A 77 0.15 -12.15 6.21
C ARG A 77 -0.18 -12.87 7.52
N ARG A 78 -0.03 -12.18 8.66
CA ARG A 78 -0.43 -12.72 9.97
C ARG A 78 -1.94 -12.95 10.06
N LEU A 79 -2.76 -12.01 9.59
CA LEU A 79 -4.21 -12.15 9.53
C LEU A 79 -4.63 -13.34 8.66
N HIS A 80 -3.97 -13.57 7.52
CA HIS A 80 -4.19 -14.77 6.73
C HIS A 80 -3.92 -16.04 7.54
N ALA A 81 -2.81 -16.10 8.29
CA ALA A 81 -2.49 -17.25 9.15
C ALA A 81 -3.54 -17.47 10.26
N GLU A 82 -4.25 -16.42 10.67
CA GLU A 82 -5.40 -16.47 11.60
C GLU A 82 -6.73 -16.81 10.91
N GLY A 83 -6.70 -17.15 9.62
CA GLY A 83 -7.85 -17.64 8.85
C GLY A 83 -8.65 -16.57 8.11
N TYR A 84 -8.23 -15.30 8.15
CA TYR A 84 -8.89 -14.25 7.37
C TYR A 84 -8.65 -14.44 5.88
N HIS A 85 -9.65 -14.07 5.08
CA HIS A 85 -9.44 -13.91 3.64
C HIS A 85 -8.69 -12.60 3.36
N VAL A 86 -7.49 -12.70 2.80
CA VAL A 86 -6.62 -11.54 2.53
C VAL A 86 -6.42 -11.34 1.03
N VAL A 87 -6.54 -10.09 0.60
CA VAL A 87 -6.37 -9.64 -0.78
C VAL A 87 -5.38 -8.49 -0.80
N PHE A 88 -4.35 -8.58 -1.64
CA PHE A 88 -3.35 -7.51 -1.75
C PHE A 88 -3.63 -6.61 -2.94
N TYR A 89 -3.75 -5.30 -2.74
CA TYR A 89 -3.87 -4.34 -3.83
C TYR A 89 -2.49 -3.86 -4.30
N GLU A 90 -2.40 -3.43 -5.56
CA GLU A 90 -1.21 -2.73 -6.07
C GLU A 90 -1.17 -1.29 -5.54
N ASP A 91 -0.08 -0.94 -4.85
CA ASP A 91 0.09 0.34 -4.18
C ASP A 91 0.19 1.51 -5.16
N TYR A 92 -0.92 2.12 -5.53
CA TYR A 92 -0.91 3.32 -6.37
C TYR A 92 -0.57 4.58 -5.53
N PRO A 93 0.33 5.48 -5.99
CA PRO A 93 0.91 5.54 -7.34
C PRO A 93 2.22 4.76 -7.53
N TYR A 94 2.79 4.17 -6.48
CA TYR A 94 4.08 3.45 -6.52
C TYR A 94 4.11 2.28 -7.52
N ALA A 95 2.96 1.67 -7.78
CA ALA A 95 2.77 0.60 -8.75
C ALA A 95 2.63 1.08 -10.20
N ASP A 96 2.51 2.39 -10.45
CA ASP A 96 2.43 2.96 -11.79
C ASP A 96 3.85 3.16 -12.36
N PRO A 97 4.25 2.44 -13.42
CA PRO A 97 5.57 2.66 -14.05
C PRO A 97 5.80 4.06 -14.64
N ALA A 98 4.73 4.84 -14.82
CA ALA A 98 4.80 6.23 -15.27
C ALA A 98 4.85 7.23 -14.11
N TYR A 99 4.78 6.76 -12.85
CA TYR A 99 4.95 7.61 -11.69
C TYR A 99 6.43 8.03 -11.58
N PRO A 100 6.74 9.34 -11.63
CA PRO A 100 8.09 9.81 -11.45
C PRO A 100 8.46 9.59 -9.99
N TYR A 101 9.22 8.54 -9.71
CA TYR A 101 9.90 8.35 -8.43
C TYR A 101 10.81 9.56 -8.17
N SER A 102 10.27 10.60 -7.55
CA SER A 102 10.99 11.86 -7.34
C SER A 102 12.00 11.79 -6.18
N SER A 103 12.12 10.62 -5.53
CA SER A 103 12.96 10.43 -4.35
C SER A 103 13.78 9.14 -4.31
N HIS A 104 13.67 8.27 -5.32
CA HIS A 104 14.45 7.04 -5.37
C HIS A 104 15.39 7.12 -6.56
N SER A 105 16.69 6.96 -6.33
CA SER A 105 17.59 6.54 -7.40
C SER A 105 17.01 5.24 -8.00
N ALA A 106 17.28 4.97 -9.28
CA ALA A 106 16.86 3.71 -9.92
C ALA A 106 17.33 2.45 -9.14
N GLU A 107 18.30 2.61 -8.24
CA GLU A 107 18.86 1.59 -7.36
C GLU A 107 17.92 1.21 -6.20
N ASN A 108 17.01 2.08 -5.79
CA ASN A 108 16.04 1.83 -4.71
C ASN A 108 14.62 1.55 -5.23
N ALA A 109 14.45 1.38 -6.55
CA ALA A 109 13.13 1.08 -7.11
C ALA A 109 12.64 -0.29 -6.62
N TYR A 110 11.44 -0.33 -6.04
CA TYR A 110 10.80 -1.57 -5.59
C TYR A 110 9.52 -1.84 -6.38
N PRO A 111 9.65 -2.36 -7.62
CA PRO A 111 8.52 -2.54 -8.53
C PRO A 111 7.64 -3.72 -8.11
N LEU A 112 6.52 -3.88 -8.83
CA LEU A 112 5.60 -5.00 -8.66
C LEU A 112 6.32 -6.37 -8.67
N GLU A 113 7.28 -6.56 -9.58
CA GLU A 113 8.01 -7.82 -9.72
C GLU A 113 8.81 -8.16 -8.47
N ALA A 114 9.39 -7.16 -7.79
CA ALA A 114 10.12 -7.36 -6.54
C ALA A 114 9.15 -7.71 -5.40
N ALA A 115 8.06 -6.95 -5.25
CA ALA A 115 7.05 -7.22 -4.24
C ALA A 115 6.41 -8.63 -4.38
N LEU A 116 6.19 -9.09 -5.61
CA LEU A 116 5.72 -10.45 -5.89
C LEU A 116 6.76 -11.52 -5.59
N ALA A 117 8.04 -11.26 -5.88
CA ALA A 117 9.13 -12.19 -5.57
C ALA A 117 9.26 -12.41 -4.05
N ASP A 118 9.17 -11.33 -3.27
CA ASP A 118 9.23 -11.37 -1.81
C ASP A 118 8.00 -12.01 -1.16
N SER A 119 6.89 -12.05 -1.91
CA SER A 119 5.64 -12.70 -1.52
C SER A 119 5.42 -14.07 -2.20
N ALA A 120 6.47 -14.67 -2.76
CA ALA A 120 6.33 -15.88 -3.58
C ALA A 120 5.74 -17.07 -2.80
N ASP A 121 5.97 -17.14 -1.48
CA ASP A 121 5.40 -18.17 -0.61
C ASP A 121 3.87 -18.14 -0.55
N LEU A 122 3.25 -16.97 -0.80
CA LEU A 122 1.81 -16.78 -0.81
C LEU A 122 1.15 -17.22 -2.13
N GLN A 123 1.94 -17.58 -3.15
CA GLN A 123 1.45 -18.07 -4.45
C GLN A 123 0.36 -17.16 -5.05
N LEU A 124 0.61 -15.86 -5.05
CA LEU A 124 -0.38 -14.85 -5.42
C LEU A 124 -0.85 -14.98 -6.88
N ALA A 125 -2.17 -14.96 -7.08
CA ALA A 125 -2.80 -14.95 -8.39
C ALA A 125 -3.46 -13.57 -8.67
N PRO A 126 -3.20 -12.95 -9.83
CA PRO A 126 -3.78 -11.66 -10.15
C PRO A 126 -5.26 -11.78 -10.48
N ARG A 127 -6.05 -10.80 -10.02
CA ARG A 127 -7.46 -10.62 -10.37
C ARG A 127 -7.72 -9.18 -10.77
N LEU A 128 -8.23 -8.99 -11.98
CA LEU A 128 -8.69 -7.68 -12.44
C LEU A 128 -10.08 -7.37 -11.90
N GLN A 129 -10.24 -6.17 -11.38
CA GLN A 129 -11.52 -5.58 -10.97
C GLN A 129 -11.86 -4.47 -11.96
N ALA A 130 -12.83 -4.71 -12.82
CA ALA A 130 -13.27 -3.71 -13.79
C ALA A 130 -13.93 -2.54 -13.06
N LEU A 131 -13.58 -1.32 -13.47
CA LEU A 131 -14.20 -0.10 -12.98
C LEU A 131 -15.16 0.44 -14.04
N THR A 132 -16.37 0.78 -13.62
CA THR A 132 -17.23 1.63 -14.44
C THR A 132 -16.71 3.07 -14.43
N GLU A 133 -17.24 3.90 -15.32
CA GLU A 133 -16.92 5.33 -15.30
C GLU A 133 -17.34 5.99 -13.98
N ALA A 134 -18.47 5.56 -13.40
CA ALA A 134 -18.92 6.07 -12.10
C ALA A 134 -17.95 5.71 -10.96
N ASP A 135 -17.41 4.48 -10.96
CA ASP A 135 -16.42 4.04 -9.97
C ASP A 135 -15.13 4.85 -10.09
N LEU A 136 -14.66 5.07 -11.31
CA LEU A 136 -13.46 5.86 -11.57
C LEU A 136 -13.63 7.32 -11.11
N GLN A 137 -14.78 7.93 -11.38
CA GLN A 137 -15.06 9.29 -10.90
C GLN A 137 -15.16 9.37 -9.37
N ALA A 138 -15.80 8.38 -8.73
CA ALA A 138 -15.86 8.29 -7.28
C ALA A 138 -14.45 8.14 -6.66
N LYS A 139 -13.58 7.32 -7.27
CA LYS A 139 -12.17 7.18 -6.86
C LYS A 139 -11.41 8.49 -6.99
N VAL A 140 -11.50 9.17 -8.14
CA VAL A 140 -10.83 10.46 -8.38
C VAL A 140 -11.30 11.50 -7.37
N ALA A 141 -12.61 11.59 -7.12
CA ALA A 141 -13.16 12.51 -6.12
C ALA A 141 -12.65 12.19 -4.70
N SER A 142 -12.57 10.91 -4.34
CA SER A 142 -12.04 10.47 -3.04
C SER A 142 -10.57 10.84 -2.87
N ILE A 143 -9.75 10.67 -3.91
CA ILE A 143 -8.34 11.08 -3.88
C ILE A 143 -8.20 12.59 -3.71
N ARG A 144 -9.00 13.39 -4.45
CA ARG A 144 -8.98 14.85 -4.35
C ARG A 144 -9.35 15.37 -2.95
N ALA A 145 -10.13 14.61 -2.18
CA ALA A 145 -10.45 14.98 -0.80
C ALA A 145 -9.22 15.04 0.13
N TYR A 146 -8.13 14.33 -0.21
CA TYR A 146 -6.85 14.38 0.51
C TYR A 146 -5.96 15.52 -0.03
N SER A 147 -6.44 16.76 0.08
CA SER A 147 -5.80 17.95 -0.52
C SER A 147 -4.33 18.12 -0.14
N SER A 148 -3.92 17.72 1.07
CA SER A 148 -2.52 17.77 1.53
C SER A 148 -1.58 16.87 0.72
N GLN A 149 -2.09 15.83 0.07
CA GLN A 149 -1.30 14.85 -0.68
C GLN A 149 -1.19 15.19 -2.17
N ILE A 150 -2.04 16.09 -2.67
CA ILE A 150 -2.17 16.36 -4.11
C ILE A 150 -0.88 16.91 -4.71
N ALA A 151 -0.27 17.90 -4.06
CA ALA A 151 0.99 18.48 -4.56
C ALA A 151 2.14 17.47 -4.52
N MET A 152 2.16 16.60 -3.51
CA MET A 152 3.19 15.59 -3.33
C MET A 152 3.09 14.46 -4.36
N LEU A 153 1.87 13.94 -4.62
CA LEU A 153 1.66 12.73 -5.41
C LEU A 153 1.25 13.00 -6.87
N PHE A 154 0.72 14.18 -7.19
CA PHE A 154 0.16 14.47 -8.52
C PHE A 154 0.62 15.82 -9.08
N GLU A 155 1.52 16.52 -8.39
CA GLU A 155 1.93 17.92 -8.62
C GLU A 155 0.81 18.95 -8.41
N ASN A 156 -0.40 18.70 -8.92
CA ASN A 156 -1.59 19.53 -8.71
C ASN A 156 -2.91 18.76 -8.98
N GLU A 157 -4.02 19.35 -8.54
CA GLU A 157 -5.34 18.71 -8.58
C GLU A 157 -5.85 18.39 -10.00
N THR A 158 -5.45 19.20 -10.99
CA THR A 158 -5.91 19.04 -12.37
C THR A 158 -5.33 17.79 -13.04
N LEU A 159 -4.21 17.27 -12.53
CA LEU A 159 -3.54 16.07 -13.04
C LEU A 159 -4.05 14.76 -12.43
N VAL A 160 -4.77 14.81 -11.30
CA VAL A 160 -5.23 13.62 -10.56
C VAL A 160 -6.02 12.67 -11.45
N GLU A 161 -7.06 13.17 -12.14
CA GLU A 161 -7.91 12.32 -12.98
C GLU A 161 -7.12 11.69 -14.13
N LYS A 162 -6.26 12.48 -14.78
CA LYS A 162 -5.44 12.00 -15.90
C LYS A 162 -4.52 10.88 -15.45
N ALA A 163 -3.87 11.02 -14.29
CA ALA A 163 -2.97 10.02 -13.72
C ALA A 163 -3.73 8.73 -13.37
N VAL A 164 -4.79 8.83 -12.56
CA VAL A 164 -5.58 7.66 -12.11
C VAL A 164 -6.22 6.93 -13.30
N ARG A 165 -6.78 7.66 -14.26
CA ARG A 165 -7.33 7.05 -15.49
C ARG A 165 -6.23 6.39 -16.32
N GLY A 166 -5.08 7.04 -16.47
CA GLY A 166 -3.93 6.48 -17.19
C GLY A 166 -3.48 5.14 -16.62
N TYR A 167 -3.32 5.07 -15.31
CA TYR A 167 -2.98 3.84 -14.60
C TYR A 167 -4.03 2.75 -14.78
N THR A 168 -5.29 3.04 -14.47
CA THR A 168 -6.39 2.05 -14.54
C THR A 168 -6.63 1.52 -15.95
N LEU A 169 -6.48 2.36 -16.98
CA LEU A 169 -6.52 1.91 -18.37
C LEU A 169 -5.35 1.00 -18.73
N ARG A 170 -4.15 1.27 -18.20
CA ARG A 170 -2.97 0.40 -18.43
C ARG A 170 -3.17 -0.96 -17.77
N VAL A 171 -3.61 -0.98 -16.52
CA VAL A 171 -3.90 -2.20 -15.76
C VAL A 171 -4.95 -3.06 -16.46
N GLY A 172 -6.06 -2.45 -16.90
CA GLY A 172 -7.15 -3.16 -17.59
C GLY A 172 -7.02 -3.25 -19.11
N GLN A 173 -5.83 -3.01 -19.67
CA GLN A 173 -5.52 -3.17 -21.11
C GLN A 173 -6.50 -2.42 -22.03
N GLY A 174 -6.75 -1.14 -21.73
CA GLY A 174 -7.62 -0.25 -22.50
C GLY A 174 -9.03 -0.09 -21.93
N LYS A 175 -9.37 -0.79 -20.85
CA LYS A 175 -10.58 -0.54 -20.04
C LYS A 175 -10.16 -0.22 -18.60
N PRO A 176 -10.81 0.72 -17.90
CA PRO A 176 -10.46 1.01 -16.51
C PRO A 176 -10.60 -0.23 -15.64
N ALA A 177 -9.52 -0.61 -14.95
CA ALA A 177 -9.53 -1.67 -13.96
C ALA A 177 -8.47 -1.43 -12.88
N GLU A 178 -8.65 -2.08 -11.74
CA GLU A 178 -7.63 -2.29 -10.73
C GLU A 178 -7.18 -3.75 -10.74
N ARG A 179 -5.94 -4.00 -10.32
CA ARG A 179 -5.44 -5.36 -10.12
C ARG A 179 -5.23 -5.57 -8.64
N VAL A 180 -5.78 -6.68 -8.15
CA VAL A 180 -5.52 -7.21 -6.82
C VAL A 180 -4.93 -8.60 -6.95
N TRP A 181 -4.31 -9.06 -5.88
CA TRP A 181 -3.57 -10.31 -5.80
C TRP A 181 -4.19 -11.16 -4.70
N MET A 182 -4.70 -12.31 -5.10
CA MET A 182 -5.37 -13.27 -4.23
C MET A 182 -4.37 -14.34 -3.82
N ILE A 183 -4.35 -14.73 -2.55
CA ILE A 183 -3.52 -15.84 -2.08
C ILE A 183 -3.99 -17.14 -2.76
N GLY A 184 -3.04 -17.88 -3.33
CA GLY A 184 -3.30 -19.17 -3.96
C GLY A 184 -3.70 -20.21 -2.92
N GLY A 185 -4.78 -20.94 -3.18
CA GLY A 185 -5.24 -22.05 -2.34
C GLY A 185 -4.43 -23.32 -2.51
#